data_AF-A0A449B6X5-F1
#
_entry.id   AF-A0A449B6X5-F1
#
_cell.length_a   1.000
_cell.length_b   1.000
_cell.length_c   1.000
_cell.angle_alpha   90.00
_cell.angle_beta   90.00
_cell.angle_gamma   90.00
#
_symmetry.space_group_name_H-M   'P 1'
#
loop_
_entity.id
_entity.type
_entity.pdbx_description
1 polymer ?
#
loop_
_entity_poly.entity_id
_entity_poly.type
_entity_poly.pdbx_seq_one_letter_code
_entity_poly.pdbx_strand_id
1 'polypeptide(L)'
;MKKSKKFLTLAGVVLAAVAITSAISTPLILSKFKNGWSYSIKSLNPLNKIYEEKKEYQQKQLTDYTNVLDFQDQADINIYFSSNGVQTYYNLLRMAMLSKKEVHFAIWNKSYSFQRKTNKNYLENFLKHLRTVDSINEEQIREKSSVLEYSNELYWDILERVQKIIIDNPDKKINLWINADHLKNNPGLPLLSSYSNVLINGLEDSKILPNYIFDNFENQSVDKESYFNEQNNAFENNLTEINRDTQYLIPTFYAGFNIFFSDPSAVSKYTSHGFKNIYNFFDPKNSNLTHKEIKDYIFSARDINKKRYMTHWSSITGLNWQEQRDIVNSFAKQNGKKSLLVVGSDFESDLNYITYLADTYADQYNIFYKGHPGSNYNSEWVLENFITKPTQLKYTNPFDNDQHIYIPKKDHIVYPLESQIPSEELTTDNVFVENPLRFDKFIATDYTSTALLGILNGFNNLEDILEIQETPKEKSEIWKLNTPQWEAKISQWLSQRVVGTYLKTQLKEDSKNKELDQLTVDDFDFNLPDNSKPFLKDLSNIVIVSKSLSNTNKHVIEFRAKVKVNSFVLLDKEYEIVFEYVQN
;
A
#
# COMPACT_ATOMS: atom_id res chain seq x y z
N MET A 1 8.04 -51.92 63.27
CA MET A 1 6.65 -51.65 63.75
C MET A 1 6.44 -50.14 63.88
N LYS A 2 5.35 -49.62 63.26
CA LYS A 2 4.73 -48.26 63.34
C LYS A 2 5.58 -47.08 62.80
N LYS A 3 5.35 -46.56 61.58
CA LYS A 3 4.39 -45.48 61.14
C LYS A 3 4.46 -44.24 62.07
N SER A 4 4.64 -42.98 61.65
CA SER A 4 4.05 -42.28 60.49
C SER A 4 4.66 -40.88 60.18
N LYS A 5 4.73 -40.56 58.87
CA LYS A 5 4.31 -39.32 58.15
C LYS A 5 4.68 -37.87 58.63
N LYS A 6 5.11 -37.12 57.59
CA LYS A 6 5.06 -35.66 57.30
C LYS A 6 6.21 -34.79 57.85
N PHE A 7 7.11 -34.37 56.96
CA PHE A 7 7.16 -32.98 56.45
C PHE A 7 8.11 -32.90 55.23
N LEU A 8 7.53 -33.00 54.04
CA LEU A 8 8.05 -32.38 52.82
C LEU A 8 7.50 -30.93 52.78
N THR A 9 8.05 -30.10 51.89
CA THR A 9 7.67 -28.70 51.57
C THR A 9 8.08 -27.62 52.57
N LEU A 10 9.33 -27.16 52.47
CA LEU A 10 9.70 -25.77 52.78
C LEU A 10 10.94 -25.31 51.97
N ALA A 11 10.86 -25.39 50.64
CA ALA A 11 11.80 -24.69 49.73
C ALA A 11 11.11 -24.17 48.45
N GLY A 12 9.78 -24.33 48.33
CA GLY A 12 8.99 -23.94 47.15
C GLY A 12 8.11 -22.71 47.34
N VAL A 13 8.32 -21.89 48.37
CA VAL A 13 7.41 -20.75 48.68
C VAL A 13 8.05 -19.37 48.48
N VAL A 14 9.35 -19.28 48.19
CA VAL A 14 9.99 -17.96 47.97
C VAL A 14 9.90 -17.47 46.51
N LEU A 15 9.61 -18.35 45.53
CA LEU A 15 9.45 -17.95 44.12
C LEU A 15 8.03 -17.54 43.73
N ALA A 16 7.02 -17.82 44.54
CA ALA A 16 5.63 -17.40 44.28
C ALA A 16 5.28 -16.03 44.88
N ALA A 17 6.09 -15.50 45.80
CA ALA A 17 5.78 -14.26 46.51
C ALA A 17 6.28 -12.98 45.80
N VAL A 18 7.16 -13.09 44.81
CA VAL A 18 7.69 -11.93 44.05
C VAL A 18 6.88 -11.64 42.77
N ALA A 19 6.09 -12.61 42.28
CA ALA A 19 5.21 -12.42 41.13
C ALA A 19 3.83 -11.81 41.49
N ILE A 20 3.47 -11.75 42.77
CA ILE A 20 2.12 -11.36 43.21
C ILE A 20 2.05 -9.89 43.65
N THR A 21 3.16 -9.24 44.01
CA THR A 21 3.16 -7.85 44.48
C THR A 21 3.12 -6.80 43.35
N SER A 22 3.31 -7.18 42.09
CA SER A 22 3.09 -6.31 40.91
C SER A 22 1.70 -6.45 40.27
N ALA A 23 0.91 -7.46 40.67
CA ALA A 23 -0.37 -7.79 40.03
C ALA A 23 -1.61 -7.18 40.71
N ILE A 24 -1.50 -6.66 41.95
CA ILE A 24 -2.69 -6.29 42.75
C ILE A 24 -3.04 -4.78 42.64
N SER A 25 -2.20 -3.92 42.08
CA SER A 25 -2.50 -2.49 41.94
C SER A 25 -3.02 -2.06 40.56
N THR A 26 -2.88 -2.85 39.49
CA THR A 26 -3.18 -2.43 38.11
C THR A 26 -4.64 -2.54 37.65
N PRO A 27 -5.49 -3.51 38.08
CA PRO A 27 -6.87 -3.58 37.61
C PRO A 27 -7.78 -2.49 38.20
N LEU A 28 -7.43 -1.92 39.36
CA LEU A 28 -8.23 -0.88 40.04
C LEU A 28 -8.07 0.51 39.43
N ILE A 29 -7.02 0.74 38.63
CA ILE A 29 -6.62 2.06 38.17
C ILE A 29 -7.50 2.55 37.01
N LEU A 30 -7.80 1.70 36.02
CA LEU A 30 -8.69 2.05 34.90
C LEU A 30 -10.12 2.39 35.36
N SER A 31 -10.64 1.69 36.38
CA SER A 31 -11.96 1.97 36.94
C SER A 31 -12.09 3.35 37.61
N LYS A 32 -10.99 3.88 38.17
CA LYS A 32 -10.95 5.21 38.80
C LYS A 32 -10.82 6.36 37.79
N PHE A 33 -10.39 6.09 36.55
CA PHE A 33 -10.21 7.10 35.51
C PHE A 33 -11.46 7.41 34.67
N LYS A 34 -12.58 6.71 34.92
CA LYS A 34 -13.89 7.02 34.33
C LYS A 34 -14.46 8.41 34.73
N ASN A 35 -13.89 9.10 35.73
CA ASN A 35 -14.50 10.26 36.40
C ASN A 35 -13.92 11.66 36.09
N GLY A 36 -13.24 11.86 34.95
CA GLY A 36 -13.00 13.22 34.43
C GLY A 36 -11.54 13.69 34.38
N TRP A 37 -11.33 14.65 33.47
CA TRP A 37 -10.08 15.03 32.82
C TRP A 37 -9.14 15.91 33.65
N SER A 38 -7.85 15.50 33.65
CA SER A 38 -6.59 16.30 33.64
C SER A 38 -5.53 15.44 34.33
N TYR A 39 -4.49 15.01 33.61
CA TYR A 39 -3.55 14.02 34.15
C TYR A 39 -2.19 14.66 34.46
N SER A 40 -1.68 14.43 35.67
CA SER A 40 -0.30 14.76 36.05
C SER A 40 0.59 13.53 35.98
N ILE A 41 1.75 13.68 35.35
CA ILE A 41 2.75 12.62 35.06
C ILE A 41 3.37 11.98 36.32
N LYS A 42 3.12 12.55 37.51
CA LYS A 42 3.64 12.07 38.81
C LYS A 42 3.25 10.65 39.20
N SER A 43 2.32 9.99 38.50
CA SER A 43 1.90 8.60 38.79
C SER A 43 2.70 7.50 38.06
N LEU A 44 3.69 7.84 37.24
CA LEU A 44 4.46 6.87 36.42
C LEU A 44 5.75 6.34 37.08
N ASN A 45 5.97 6.61 38.36
CA ASN A 45 7.31 6.58 38.95
C ASN A 45 7.84 5.28 39.65
N PRO A 46 7.27 4.06 39.50
CA PRO A 46 7.97 2.87 39.99
C PRO A 46 8.30 1.89 38.86
N LEU A 47 9.33 2.15 38.03
CA LEU A 47 9.65 1.28 36.88
C LEU A 47 11.14 1.04 36.56
N ASN A 48 12.11 1.28 37.44
CA ASN A 48 13.53 1.10 37.06
C ASN A 48 13.90 -0.32 36.58
N LYS A 49 13.31 -1.38 37.16
CA LYS A 49 13.55 -2.78 36.71
C LYS A 49 12.88 -3.09 35.37
N ILE A 50 11.61 -2.69 35.23
CA ILE A 50 10.83 -2.85 33.98
C ILE A 50 11.43 -2.00 32.85
N TYR A 51 12.07 -0.88 33.18
CA TYR A 51 12.71 0.01 32.23
C TYR A 51 13.93 -0.63 31.56
N GLU A 52 14.79 -1.32 32.32
CA GLU A 52 15.95 -2.03 31.75
C GLU A 52 15.52 -3.26 30.92
N GLU A 53 14.52 -4.04 31.38
CA GLU A 53 13.96 -5.16 30.60
C GLU A 53 13.40 -4.69 29.24
N LYS A 54 12.75 -3.52 29.20
CA LYS A 54 12.22 -2.94 27.96
C LYS A 54 13.31 -2.45 27.03
N LYS A 55 14.35 -1.79 27.55
CA LYS A 55 15.49 -1.39 26.73
C LYS A 55 16.11 -2.61 26.05
N GLU A 56 16.27 -3.71 26.77
CA GLU A 56 16.80 -4.95 26.19
C GLU A 56 15.86 -5.50 25.10
N TYR A 57 14.55 -5.57 25.37
CA TYR A 57 13.56 -6.00 24.39
C TYR A 57 13.59 -5.13 23.12
N GLN A 58 13.59 -3.80 23.28
CA GLN A 58 13.61 -2.80 22.22
C GLN A 58 14.93 -2.82 21.43
N GLN A 59 16.09 -2.85 22.11
CA GLN A 59 17.40 -2.91 21.46
C GLN A 59 17.54 -4.17 20.61
N LYS A 60 17.11 -5.33 21.12
CA LYS A 60 17.10 -6.58 20.36
C LYS A 60 16.21 -6.50 19.13
N GLN A 61 15.12 -5.74 19.18
CA GLN A 61 14.26 -5.54 18.01
C GLN A 61 14.91 -4.64 16.95
N LEU A 62 15.60 -3.58 17.40
CA LEU A 62 16.20 -2.58 16.51
C LEU A 62 17.48 -3.05 15.82
N THR A 63 18.17 -4.07 16.32
CA THR A 63 19.42 -4.58 15.71
C THR A 63 19.22 -5.28 14.37
N ASP A 64 18.02 -5.81 14.09
CA ASP A 64 17.69 -6.56 12.86
C ASP A 64 16.60 -5.86 12.01
N TYR A 65 16.49 -4.54 12.14
CA TYR A 65 15.44 -3.74 11.51
C TYR A 65 15.89 -3.13 10.18
N THR A 66 15.20 -3.48 9.08
CA THR A 66 15.37 -2.78 7.78
C THR A 66 14.15 -1.93 7.44
N ASN A 67 12.95 -2.39 7.83
CA ASN A 67 11.69 -1.65 7.63
C ASN A 67 10.63 -2.03 8.68
N VAL A 68 9.62 -1.18 8.86
CA VAL A 68 8.57 -1.28 9.90
C VAL A 68 7.83 -2.62 9.92
N LEU A 69 7.79 -3.32 8.78
CA LEU A 69 7.18 -4.64 8.65
C LEU A 69 8.07 -5.75 9.25
N ASP A 70 9.39 -5.59 9.21
CA ASP A 70 10.32 -6.51 9.88
C ASP A 70 10.23 -6.33 11.40
N PHE A 71 10.12 -5.08 11.87
CA PHE A 71 10.00 -4.77 13.30
C PHE A 71 8.75 -5.39 13.94
N GLN A 72 7.59 -5.26 13.28
CA GLN A 72 6.35 -5.86 13.81
C GLN A 72 6.47 -7.38 13.95
N ASP A 73 7.20 -8.05 13.06
CA ASP A 73 7.30 -9.51 13.03
C ASP A 73 8.32 -10.08 14.03
N GLN A 74 8.95 -9.22 14.83
CA GLN A 74 9.76 -9.62 15.98
C GLN A 74 8.96 -9.75 17.28
N ALA A 75 7.70 -9.31 17.30
CA ALA A 75 6.74 -9.60 18.36
C ALA A 75 6.02 -10.92 18.12
N ASP A 76 5.44 -11.51 19.17
CA ASP A 76 4.59 -12.69 19.05
C ASP A 76 3.14 -12.31 18.72
N ILE A 77 2.68 -11.18 19.25
CA ILE A 77 1.35 -10.59 19.02
C ILE A 77 1.49 -9.14 18.57
N ASN A 78 0.80 -8.77 17.50
CA ASN A 78 0.61 -7.39 17.09
C ASN A 78 -0.86 -6.97 17.28
N ILE A 79 -1.06 -5.85 17.96
CA ILE A 79 -2.37 -5.22 18.16
C ILE A 79 -2.34 -3.88 17.44
N TYR A 80 -3.30 -3.62 16.56
CA TYR A 80 -3.35 -2.39 15.78
C TYR A 80 -4.62 -1.62 16.09
N PHE A 81 -4.48 -0.33 16.31
CA PHE A 81 -5.62 0.52 16.62
C PHE A 81 -5.37 1.96 16.19
N SER A 82 -6.33 2.56 15.50
CA SER A 82 -6.39 4.01 15.40
C SER A 82 -7.82 4.52 15.38
N SER A 83 -8.14 5.47 16.24
CA SER A 83 -9.42 6.16 16.19
C SER A 83 -9.48 7.27 15.14
N ASN A 84 -8.37 7.85 14.69
CA ASN A 84 -8.31 8.95 13.72
C ASN A 84 -7.11 8.80 12.76
N GLY A 85 -6.95 9.73 11.82
CA GLY A 85 -5.87 9.68 10.83
C GLY A 85 -6.14 8.63 9.74
N VAL A 86 -6.62 9.09 8.57
CA VAL A 86 -6.97 8.19 7.45
C VAL A 86 -5.75 7.41 6.96
N GLN A 87 -4.62 8.11 6.75
CA GLN A 87 -3.38 7.51 6.27
C GLN A 87 -2.86 6.47 7.27
N THR A 88 -2.79 6.83 8.55
CA THR A 88 -2.31 5.96 9.62
C THR A 88 -3.19 4.73 9.79
N TYR A 89 -4.52 4.89 9.77
CA TYR A 89 -5.45 3.76 9.85
C TYR A 89 -5.20 2.75 8.73
N TYR A 90 -5.08 3.21 7.48
CA TYR A 90 -4.80 2.30 6.36
C TYR A 90 -3.41 1.70 6.40
N ASN A 91 -2.40 2.42 6.90
CA ASN A 91 -1.07 1.85 7.12
C ASN A 91 -1.09 0.74 8.18
N LEU A 92 -1.76 0.97 9.31
CA LEU A 92 -1.95 -0.05 10.34
C LEU A 92 -2.70 -1.27 9.79
N LEU A 93 -3.72 -1.07 8.95
CA LEU A 93 -4.45 -2.16 8.31
C LEU A 93 -3.57 -2.98 7.36
N ARG A 94 -2.74 -2.31 6.55
CA ARG A 94 -1.77 -2.98 5.67
C ARG A 94 -0.74 -3.75 6.48
N MET A 95 -0.23 -3.17 7.57
CA MET A 95 0.68 -3.86 8.50
C MET A 95 0.04 -5.12 9.09
N ALA A 96 -1.22 -5.03 9.53
CA ALA A 96 -1.98 -6.17 10.04
C ALA A 96 -2.16 -7.27 8.98
N MET A 97 -2.43 -6.90 7.72
CA MET A 97 -2.49 -7.84 6.60
C MET A 97 -1.12 -8.50 6.34
N LEU A 98 -0.03 -7.74 6.45
CA LEU A 98 1.33 -8.16 6.12
C LEU A 98 2.04 -8.93 7.24
N SER A 99 1.61 -8.80 8.49
CA SER A 99 2.28 -9.43 9.62
C SER A 99 2.28 -10.94 9.50
N LYS A 100 3.41 -11.55 9.88
CA LYS A 100 3.62 -13.00 9.99
C LYS A 100 3.27 -13.55 11.38
N LYS A 101 2.55 -12.79 12.22
CA LYS A 101 2.32 -13.10 13.65
C LYS A 101 0.83 -13.10 14.02
N GLU A 102 0.52 -13.36 15.29
CA GLU A 102 -0.85 -13.24 15.80
C GLU A 102 -1.28 -11.77 15.74
N VAL A 103 -2.49 -11.50 15.22
CA VAL A 103 -2.93 -10.13 14.91
C VAL A 103 -4.31 -9.84 15.48
N HIS A 104 -4.41 -8.73 16.22
CA HIS A 104 -5.69 -8.16 16.61
C HIS A 104 -5.85 -6.77 16.01
N PHE A 105 -6.86 -6.58 15.16
CA PHE A 105 -7.12 -5.28 14.53
C PHE A 105 -8.38 -4.64 15.11
N ALA A 106 -8.28 -3.42 15.64
CA ALA A 106 -9.37 -2.71 16.28
C ALA A 106 -10.04 -1.70 15.33
N ILE A 107 -11.36 -1.78 15.18
CA ILE A 107 -12.17 -0.92 14.29
C ILE A 107 -13.20 -0.12 15.11
N TRP A 108 -13.22 1.21 14.91
CA TRP A 108 -14.27 2.09 15.43
C TRP A 108 -15.39 2.31 14.42
N ASN A 109 -16.41 1.47 14.46
CA ASN A 109 -17.47 1.44 13.44
C ASN A 109 -18.52 2.56 13.53
N LYS A 110 -18.39 3.55 14.43
CA LYS A 110 -19.37 4.66 14.54
C LYS A 110 -18.80 6.04 14.21
N SER A 111 -17.56 6.32 14.54
CA SER A 111 -17.05 7.71 14.52
C SER A 111 -16.66 8.21 13.12
N TYR A 112 -15.96 7.40 12.32
CA TYR A 112 -15.39 7.89 11.05
C TYR A 112 -15.77 7.06 9.84
N SER A 113 -16.11 7.73 8.73
CA SER A 113 -16.61 7.11 7.50
C SER A 113 -15.68 6.05 6.93
N PHE A 114 -14.36 6.27 6.97
CA PHE A 114 -13.37 5.31 6.47
C PHE A 114 -13.32 4.01 7.30
N GLN A 115 -13.56 4.09 8.61
CA GLN A 115 -13.65 2.90 9.45
C GLN A 115 -15.00 2.18 9.29
N ARG A 116 -16.09 2.94 9.11
CA ARG A 116 -17.44 2.38 8.85
C ARG A 116 -17.52 1.53 7.59
N LYS A 117 -16.72 1.87 6.58
CA LYS A 117 -16.64 1.12 5.31
C LYS A 117 -15.84 -0.18 5.43
N THR A 118 -15.08 -0.36 6.51
CA THR A 118 -14.25 -1.57 6.67
C THR A 118 -15.14 -2.79 6.92
N ASN A 119 -15.05 -3.78 6.03
CA ASN A 119 -15.76 -5.05 6.15
C ASN A 119 -15.06 -5.96 7.17
N LYS A 120 -15.52 -5.87 8.42
CA LYS A 120 -15.02 -6.69 9.53
C LYS A 120 -14.95 -8.18 9.21
N ASN A 121 -16.03 -8.75 8.70
CA ASN A 121 -16.12 -10.19 8.47
C ASN A 121 -15.10 -10.66 7.44
N TYR A 122 -14.93 -9.88 6.37
CA TYR A 122 -13.94 -10.18 5.35
C TYR A 122 -12.52 -10.03 5.89
N LEU A 123 -12.23 -8.96 6.64
CA LEU A 123 -10.92 -8.76 7.26
C LEU A 123 -10.59 -9.90 8.24
N GLU A 124 -11.52 -10.30 9.10
CA GLU A 124 -11.29 -11.38 10.05
C GLU A 124 -11.05 -12.72 9.33
N ASN A 125 -11.84 -13.02 8.30
CA ASN A 125 -11.62 -14.19 7.45
C ASN A 125 -10.25 -14.14 6.77
N PHE A 126 -9.83 -12.97 6.26
CA PHE A 126 -8.51 -12.80 5.66
C PHE A 126 -7.40 -13.10 6.68
N LEU A 127 -7.46 -12.53 7.89
CA LEU A 127 -6.45 -12.70 8.93
C LEU A 127 -6.34 -14.15 9.43
N LYS A 128 -7.47 -14.87 9.49
CA LYS A 128 -7.57 -16.26 9.98
C LYS A 128 -7.29 -17.32 8.92
N HIS A 129 -7.62 -17.05 7.66
CA HIS A 129 -7.69 -18.11 6.64
C HIS A 129 -6.95 -17.82 5.34
N LEU A 130 -6.60 -16.57 5.03
CA LEU A 130 -5.96 -16.23 3.75
C LEU A 130 -4.52 -15.72 3.93
N ARG A 131 -4.25 -15.00 5.01
CA ARG A 131 -2.94 -14.39 5.29
C ARG A 131 -1.83 -15.45 5.40
N THR A 132 -0.71 -15.20 4.75
CA THR A 132 0.52 -15.99 4.86
C THR A 132 1.24 -15.67 6.16
N VAL A 133 1.66 -16.70 6.89
CA VAL A 133 2.40 -16.62 8.16
C VAL A 133 3.64 -17.50 8.02
N ASP A 134 4.82 -17.00 8.36
CA ASP A 134 6.09 -17.74 8.16
C ASP A 134 6.47 -18.47 9.46
N SER A 135 5.81 -19.61 9.74
CA SER A 135 6.00 -20.34 11.00
C SER A 135 5.66 -21.83 10.88
N ILE A 136 6.25 -22.67 11.74
CA ILE A 136 5.91 -24.11 11.82
C ILE A 136 4.45 -24.33 12.26
N ASN A 137 3.84 -23.36 12.96
CA ASN A 137 2.49 -23.44 13.51
C ASN A 137 1.54 -22.39 12.90
N GLU A 138 1.60 -22.17 11.58
CA GLU A 138 0.89 -21.07 10.92
C GLU A 138 -0.61 -21.04 11.23
N GLU A 139 -1.29 -22.19 11.18
CA GLU A 139 -2.74 -22.29 11.38
C GLU A 139 -3.13 -21.82 12.79
N GLN A 140 -2.42 -22.29 13.82
CA GLN A 140 -2.66 -21.90 15.21
C GLN A 140 -2.43 -20.41 15.46
N ILE A 141 -1.44 -19.81 14.77
CA ILE A 141 -1.18 -18.37 14.85
C ILE A 141 -2.35 -17.60 14.22
N ARG A 142 -2.83 -18.04 13.05
CA ARG A 142 -3.93 -17.37 12.35
C ARG A 142 -5.26 -17.49 13.08
N GLU A 143 -5.58 -18.65 13.65
CA GLU A 143 -6.86 -18.87 14.36
C GLU A 143 -7.06 -17.94 15.56
N LYS A 144 -5.96 -17.54 16.21
CA LYS A 144 -5.97 -16.60 17.35
C LYS A 144 -6.14 -15.14 16.93
N SER A 145 -5.87 -14.81 15.67
CA SER A 145 -6.08 -13.45 15.15
C SER A 145 -7.55 -13.06 15.20
N SER A 146 -7.86 -11.77 15.35
CA SER A 146 -9.24 -11.30 15.46
C SER A 146 -9.43 -9.86 15.00
N VAL A 147 -10.66 -9.50 14.66
CA VAL A 147 -11.06 -8.10 14.48
C VAL A 147 -11.91 -7.67 15.66
N LEU A 148 -11.40 -6.70 16.42
CA LEU A 148 -12.07 -6.12 17.59
C LEU A 148 -12.95 -4.96 17.13
N GLU A 149 -14.26 -5.07 17.31
CA GLU A 149 -15.21 -4.03 16.96
C GLU A 149 -15.79 -3.39 18.22
N TYR A 150 -15.98 -2.08 18.20
CA TYR A 150 -16.58 -1.35 19.32
C TYR A 150 -17.51 -0.24 18.85
N SER A 151 -18.66 -0.19 19.54
CA SER A 151 -19.82 0.62 19.21
C SER A 151 -20.03 1.81 20.15
N ASN A 152 -19.15 2.01 21.14
CA ASN A 152 -19.27 3.05 22.15
C ASN A 152 -18.40 4.27 21.81
N GLU A 153 -18.76 5.43 22.35
CA GLU A 153 -18.05 6.70 22.16
C GLU A 153 -16.72 6.81 22.93
N LEU A 154 -16.37 5.79 23.72
CA LEU A 154 -15.26 5.84 24.67
C LEU A 154 -14.11 4.93 24.26
N TYR A 155 -12.95 5.56 24.01
CA TYR A 155 -11.65 4.94 23.74
C TYR A 155 -11.24 3.87 24.78
N TRP A 156 -11.74 3.98 26.01
CA TRP A 156 -11.41 3.10 27.14
C TRP A 156 -11.75 1.62 26.92
N ASP A 157 -12.84 1.32 26.21
CA ASP A 157 -13.27 -0.06 25.98
C ASP A 157 -12.24 -0.85 25.15
N ILE A 158 -11.48 -0.16 24.30
CA ILE A 158 -10.39 -0.74 23.51
C ILE A 158 -9.23 -1.07 24.42
N LEU A 159 -8.83 -0.11 25.26
CA LEU A 159 -7.72 -0.30 26.17
C LEU A 159 -7.97 -1.45 27.15
N GLU A 160 -9.20 -1.64 27.63
CA GLU A 160 -9.55 -2.79 28.48
C GLU A 160 -9.39 -4.13 27.73
N ARG A 161 -9.80 -4.21 26.47
CA ARG A 161 -9.62 -5.42 25.64
C ARG A 161 -8.16 -5.68 25.32
N VAL A 162 -7.40 -4.64 25.00
CA VAL A 162 -5.95 -4.72 24.78
C VAL A 162 -5.26 -5.19 26.05
N GLN A 163 -5.61 -4.61 27.21
CA GLN A 163 -5.10 -5.03 28.51
C GLN A 163 -5.39 -6.50 28.79
N LYS A 164 -6.60 -6.97 28.47
CA LYS A 164 -6.95 -8.38 28.63
C LYS A 164 -6.06 -9.29 27.79
N ILE A 165 -5.80 -8.96 26.52
CA ILE A 165 -4.88 -9.73 25.66
C ILE A 165 -3.47 -9.76 26.28
N ILE A 166 -3.00 -8.63 26.81
CA ILE A 166 -1.69 -8.52 27.46
C ILE A 166 -1.60 -9.43 28.69
N ILE A 167 -2.60 -9.37 29.59
CA ILE A 167 -2.64 -10.15 30.83
C ILE A 167 -2.76 -11.66 30.53
N ASP A 168 -3.54 -12.03 29.52
CA ASP A 168 -3.75 -13.43 29.14
C ASP A 168 -2.51 -14.05 28.43
N ASN A 169 -1.50 -13.24 28.07
CA ASN A 169 -0.28 -13.69 27.37
C ASN A 169 1.02 -13.12 28.00
N PRO A 170 1.32 -13.41 29.28
CA PRO A 170 2.42 -12.78 30.01
C PRO A 170 3.83 -13.16 29.51
N ASP A 171 3.95 -14.28 28.80
CA ASP A 171 5.20 -14.83 28.26
C ASP A 171 5.49 -14.39 26.81
N LYS A 172 4.51 -13.78 26.14
CA LYS A 172 4.63 -13.32 24.76
C LYS A 172 5.02 -11.86 24.68
N LYS A 173 5.83 -11.55 23.66
CA LYS A 173 6.16 -10.19 23.24
C LYS A 173 5.00 -9.56 22.47
N ILE A 174 4.54 -8.40 22.91
CA ILE A 174 3.36 -7.74 22.37
C ILE A 174 3.72 -6.34 21.87
N ASN A 175 3.38 -6.06 20.62
CA ASN A 175 3.45 -4.73 20.04
C ASN A 175 2.04 -4.13 19.93
N LEU A 176 1.83 -2.96 20.52
CA LEU A 176 0.63 -2.15 20.34
C LEU A 176 0.94 -1.00 19.37
N TRP A 177 0.41 -1.10 18.15
CA TRP A 177 0.56 -0.11 17.09
C TRP A 177 -0.60 0.88 17.09
N ILE A 178 -0.27 2.16 17.19
CA ILE A 178 -1.23 3.26 17.27
C ILE A 178 -0.91 4.39 16.31
N ASN A 179 -1.88 5.26 16.03
CA ASN A 179 -1.56 6.61 15.59
C ASN A 179 -0.90 7.38 16.75
N ALA A 180 0.25 7.99 16.48
CA ALA A 180 1.03 8.73 17.46
C ALA A 180 0.26 9.93 18.05
N ASP A 181 -0.72 10.49 17.33
CA ASP A 181 -1.61 11.54 17.86
C ASP A 181 -2.52 11.06 19.01
N HIS A 182 -2.61 9.75 19.24
CA HIS A 182 -3.30 9.21 20.41
C HIS A 182 -2.54 9.48 21.71
N LEU A 183 -1.23 9.71 21.66
CA LEU A 183 -0.43 9.87 22.87
C LEU A 183 -0.88 11.06 23.73
N LYS A 184 -1.30 12.16 23.12
CA LYS A 184 -1.79 13.35 23.83
C LYS A 184 -3.18 13.22 24.45
N ASN A 185 -4.02 12.32 23.94
CA ASN A 185 -5.43 12.26 24.31
C ASN A 185 -5.78 11.02 25.14
N ASN A 186 -4.83 10.11 25.37
CA ASN A 186 -5.13 8.78 25.90
C ASN A 186 -4.25 8.39 27.10
N PRO A 187 -4.67 8.74 28.33
CA PRO A 187 -3.87 8.49 29.53
C PRO A 187 -3.74 6.99 29.88
N GLY A 188 -4.51 6.11 29.23
CA GLY A 188 -4.36 4.67 29.42
C GLY A 188 -3.17 4.04 28.66
N LEU A 189 -2.59 4.72 27.66
CA LEU A 189 -1.43 4.19 26.93
C LEU A 189 -0.19 4.06 27.84
N PRO A 190 0.18 5.07 28.67
CA PRO A 190 1.22 4.88 29.68
C PRO A 190 0.98 3.70 30.62
N LEU A 191 -0.26 3.41 30.99
CA LEU A 191 -0.59 2.26 31.84
C LEU A 191 -0.31 0.93 31.13
N LEU A 192 -0.73 0.79 29.87
CA LEU A 192 -0.41 -0.39 29.06
C LEU A 192 1.10 -0.54 28.82
N SER A 193 1.81 0.58 28.71
CA SER A 193 3.26 0.53 28.58
C SER A 193 3.90 -0.06 29.83
N SER A 194 3.28 0.00 31.02
CA SER A 194 3.91 -0.49 32.27
C SER A 194 4.14 -2.00 32.32
N TYR A 195 3.47 -2.77 31.46
CA TYR A 195 3.70 -4.22 31.33
C TYR A 195 5.06 -4.49 30.68
N SER A 196 5.84 -5.44 31.22
CA SER A 196 7.20 -5.72 30.75
C SER A 196 7.25 -6.36 29.36
N ASN A 197 6.17 -7.01 28.94
CA ASN A 197 6.06 -7.70 27.67
C ASN A 197 5.43 -6.84 26.54
N VAL A 198 5.24 -5.54 26.77
CA VAL A 198 4.56 -4.62 25.84
C VAL A 198 5.47 -3.50 25.36
N LEU A 199 5.48 -3.27 24.05
CA LEU A 199 5.95 -2.03 23.43
C LEU A 199 4.80 -1.31 22.73
N ILE A 200 4.75 0.01 22.88
CA ILE A 200 3.79 0.87 22.20
C ILE A 200 4.51 1.58 21.06
N ASN A 201 4.02 1.41 19.84
CA ASN A 201 4.62 1.93 18.63
C ASN A 201 3.64 2.90 17.95
N GLY A 202 4.01 4.18 17.90
CA GLY A 202 3.24 5.22 17.22
C GLY A 202 3.68 5.36 15.77
N LEU A 203 2.74 5.31 14.82
CA LEU A 203 2.95 5.81 13.47
C LEU A 203 2.49 7.28 13.41
N GLU A 204 3.20 8.13 12.69
CA GLU A 204 2.73 9.50 12.42
C GLU A 204 1.30 9.53 11.86
N ASP A 205 0.54 10.58 12.22
CA ASP A 205 -0.82 10.83 11.73
C ASP A 205 -0.84 11.19 10.23
N SER A 206 0.17 11.96 9.81
CA SER A 206 0.44 12.32 8.43
C SER A 206 1.92 12.71 8.26
N LYS A 207 2.42 12.62 7.03
CA LYS A 207 3.82 12.93 6.67
C LYS A 207 4.27 14.36 7.02
N ILE A 208 3.34 15.32 7.06
CA ILE A 208 3.65 16.74 7.33
C ILE A 208 3.74 17.02 8.83
N LEU A 209 2.99 16.26 9.64
CA LEU A 209 2.82 16.57 11.05
C LEU A 209 4.13 16.54 11.88
N PRO A 210 5.09 15.62 11.66
CA PRO A 210 6.37 15.65 12.37
C PRO A 210 7.10 16.97 12.22
N ASN A 211 7.27 17.46 10.99
CA ASN A 211 7.98 18.71 10.74
C ASN A 211 7.24 19.91 11.35
N TYR A 212 5.90 19.95 11.24
CA TYR A 212 5.07 20.97 11.87
C TYR A 212 5.25 21.03 13.41
N ILE A 213 5.20 19.89 14.09
CA ILE A 213 5.36 19.83 15.55
C ILE A 213 6.78 20.25 15.94
N PHE A 214 7.79 19.80 15.19
CA PHE A 214 9.17 20.18 15.45
C PHE A 214 9.39 21.68 15.31
N ASP A 215 8.86 22.29 14.25
CA ASP A 215 8.99 23.73 14.00
C ASP A 215 8.31 24.55 15.10
N ASN A 216 7.16 24.11 15.62
CA ASN A 216 6.51 24.74 16.77
C ASN A 216 7.36 24.62 18.05
N PHE A 217 8.00 23.47 18.25
CA PHE A 217 8.88 23.21 19.39
C PHE A 217 10.15 24.10 19.36
N GLU A 218 10.74 24.32 18.18
CA GLU A 218 11.90 25.21 18.05
C GLU A 218 11.55 26.70 18.08
N ASN A 219 10.47 27.11 17.41
CA ASN A 219 10.12 28.52 17.24
C ASN A 219 9.29 29.10 18.41
N GLN A 220 9.56 28.63 19.64
CA GLN A 220 9.07 29.20 20.91
C GLN A 220 7.56 29.08 21.20
N SER A 221 6.81 28.20 20.52
CA SER A 221 5.41 27.91 20.92
C SER A 221 5.35 27.00 22.16
N VAL A 222 6.43 26.26 22.41
CA VAL A 222 6.67 25.45 23.60
C VAL A 222 7.90 26.01 24.30
N ASP A 223 7.85 26.10 25.63
CA ASP A 223 9.01 26.43 26.43
C ASP A 223 10.03 25.27 26.36
N LYS A 224 10.89 25.30 25.34
CA LYS A 224 11.97 24.33 25.15
C LYS A 224 12.88 24.25 26.37
N GLU A 225 13.13 25.38 27.03
CA GLU A 225 13.97 25.46 28.24
C GLU A 225 13.37 24.67 29.41
N SER A 226 12.04 24.52 29.45
CA SER A 226 11.37 23.67 30.45
C SER A 226 11.71 22.18 30.32
N TYR A 227 12.14 21.70 29.15
CA TYR A 227 12.36 20.27 28.90
C TYR A 227 13.78 19.91 28.47
N PHE A 228 14.56 20.89 27.99
CA PHE A 228 15.90 20.65 27.46
C PHE A 228 16.93 21.45 28.24
N ASN A 229 17.89 20.75 28.83
CA ASN A 229 18.98 21.37 29.55
C ASN A 229 20.17 21.55 28.60
N GLU A 230 20.46 22.80 28.27
CA GLU A 230 21.54 23.16 27.34
C GLU A 230 22.94 22.83 27.89
N GLN A 231 23.12 22.81 29.21
CA GLN A 231 24.43 22.57 29.83
C GLN A 231 24.87 21.11 29.71
N ASN A 232 23.92 20.17 29.78
CA ASN A 232 24.18 18.74 29.66
C ASN A 232 23.72 18.15 28.30
N ASN A 233 23.19 19.00 27.41
CA ASN A 233 22.69 18.65 26.08
C ASN A 233 21.69 17.47 26.13
N ALA A 234 20.79 17.49 27.12
CA ALA A 234 19.87 16.40 27.38
C ALA A 234 18.47 16.88 27.77
N PHE A 235 17.47 16.08 27.41
CA PHE A 235 16.10 16.27 27.88
C PHE A 235 15.93 15.86 29.35
N GLU A 236 15.22 16.69 30.11
CA GLU A 236 14.78 16.43 31.47
C GLU A 236 13.27 16.19 31.50
N ASN A 237 12.83 15.16 32.20
CA ASN A 237 11.42 14.78 32.25
C ASN A 237 10.62 15.70 33.19
N ASN A 238 10.34 16.90 32.71
CA ASN A 238 9.50 17.89 33.39
C ASN A 238 8.07 17.94 32.80
N LEU A 239 7.70 16.95 31.99
CA LEU A 239 6.37 16.88 31.39
C LEU A 239 5.30 16.89 32.50
N THR A 240 4.41 17.87 32.44
CA THR A 240 3.25 17.98 33.34
C THR A 240 1.97 17.53 32.64
N GLU A 241 1.88 17.74 31.33
CA GLU A 241 0.80 17.36 30.43
C GLU A 241 1.38 16.87 29.09
N ILE A 242 0.67 15.96 28.42
CA ILE A 242 1.00 15.53 27.05
C ILE A 242 0.01 16.22 26.11
N ASN A 243 0.53 17.04 25.20
CA ASN A 243 -0.28 17.75 24.19
C ASN A 243 0.31 17.53 22.78
N ARG A 244 -0.25 18.24 21.79
CA ARG A 244 0.19 18.13 20.38
C ARG A 244 1.68 18.42 20.20
N ASP A 245 2.23 19.33 20.98
CA ASP A 245 3.60 19.80 20.81
C ASP A 245 4.61 18.99 21.65
N THR A 246 4.15 18.34 22.73
CA THR A 246 5.00 17.53 23.62
C THR A 246 4.88 16.01 23.42
N GLN A 247 3.91 15.53 22.62
CA GLN A 247 3.66 14.09 22.46
C GLN A 247 4.86 13.29 21.96
N TYR A 248 5.74 13.88 21.15
CA TYR A 248 6.93 13.21 20.63
C TYR A 248 8.12 13.23 21.61
N LEU A 249 7.99 13.86 22.77
CA LEU A 249 8.97 13.73 23.87
C LEU A 249 8.75 12.46 24.69
N ILE A 250 7.57 11.83 24.62
CA ILE A 250 7.27 10.61 25.39
C ILE A 250 8.29 9.49 25.15
N PRO A 251 8.65 9.13 23.91
CA PRO A 251 9.62 8.06 23.67
C PRO A 251 11.01 8.37 24.25
N THR A 252 11.36 9.66 24.37
CA THR A 252 12.62 10.10 25.00
C THR A 252 12.68 9.75 26.50
N PHE A 253 11.53 9.84 27.19
CA PHE A 253 11.45 9.63 28.63
C PHE A 253 11.00 8.21 29.02
N TYR A 254 10.34 7.48 28.12
CA TYR A 254 9.74 6.19 28.42
C TYR A 254 10.14 5.15 27.35
N ALA A 255 11.02 4.22 27.72
CA ALA A 255 11.54 3.16 26.83
C ALA A 255 10.49 2.16 26.32
N GLY A 256 9.26 2.20 26.85
CA GLY A 256 8.14 1.41 26.34
C GLY A 256 7.46 1.99 25.10
N PHE A 257 7.95 3.12 24.59
CA PHE A 257 7.37 3.85 23.47
C PHE A 257 8.38 4.04 22.35
N ASN A 258 7.91 3.81 21.12
CA ASN A 258 8.60 4.14 19.89
C ASN A 258 7.71 5.00 19.02
N ILE A 259 8.29 5.87 18.19
CA ILE A 259 7.57 6.56 17.13
C ILE A 259 8.30 6.34 15.81
N PHE A 260 7.52 6.05 14.78
CA PHE A 260 7.98 5.81 13.43
C PHE A 260 7.48 6.93 12.51
N PHE A 261 8.38 7.49 11.71
CA PHE A 261 8.08 8.51 10.69
C PHE A 261 8.38 7.99 9.29
N SER A 262 7.55 8.38 8.32
CA SER A 262 7.79 8.02 6.91
C SER A 262 8.86 8.89 6.25
N ASP A 263 9.09 10.10 6.78
CA ASP A 263 10.08 11.06 6.29
C ASP A 263 11.43 10.92 7.05
N PRO A 264 12.51 10.46 6.37
CA PRO A 264 13.81 10.31 7.03
C PRO A 264 14.47 11.63 7.45
N SER A 265 14.11 12.73 6.81
CA SER A 265 14.62 14.05 7.20
C SER A 265 14.05 14.47 8.55
N ALA A 266 12.77 14.18 8.82
CA ALA A 266 12.15 14.40 10.12
C ALA A 266 12.86 13.59 11.21
N VAL A 267 13.11 12.30 11.00
CA VAL A 267 13.84 11.47 11.98
C VAL A 267 15.22 12.03 12.27
N SER A 268 15.97 12.41 11.24
CA SER A 268 17.30 13.03 11.39
C SER A 268 17.23 14.33 12.19
N LYS A 269 16.19 15.15 11.96
CA LYS A 269 15.94 16.41 12.67
C LYS A 269 15.66 16.17 14.16
N TYR A 270 14.77 15.24 14.49
CA TYR A 270 14.45 14.91 15.89
C TYR A 270 15.65 14.33 16.63
N THR A 271 16.34 13.35 16.02
CA THR A 271 17.46 12.65 16.67
C THR A 271 18.68 13.55 16.89
N SER A 272 18.97 14.48 15.97
CA SER A 272 20.06 15.46 16.15
C SER A 272 19.81 16.44 17.31
N HIS A 273 18.54 16.60 17.72
CA HIS A 273 18.13 17.42 18.86
C HIS A 273 17.98 16.62 20.15
N GLY A 274 18.45 15.37 20.18
CA GLY A 274 18.49 14.54 21.38
C GLY A 274 17.21 13.78 21.70
N PHE A 275 16.20 13.82 20.82
CA PHE A 275 15.03 12.94 20.96
C PHE A 275 15.46 11.48 20.79
N LYS A 276 14.89 10.58 21.59
CA LYS A 276 15.19 9.14 21.54
C LYS A 276 13.96 8.37 21.07
N ASN A 277 14.20 7.15 20.60
CA ASN A 277 13.16 6.20 20.19
C ASN A 277 12.25 6.72 19.05
N ILE A 278 12.84 7.51 18.14
CA ILE A 278 12.23 7.97 16.90
C ILE A 278 12.94 7.27 15.74
N TYR A 279 12.18 6.62 14.85
CA TYR A 279 12.70 5.73 13.82
C TYR A 279 12.09 6.00 12.45
N ASN A 280 12.81 5.64 11.38
CA ASN A 280 12.28 5.67 10.03
C ASN A 280 11.33 4.49 9.80
N PHE A 281 10.31 4.62 8.95
CA PHE A 281 9.54 3.48 8.43
C PHE A 281 10.40 2.51 7.63
N PHE A 282 11.38 3.05 6.90
CA PHE A 282 12.27 2.31 6.01
C PHE A 282 13.68 2.84 6.21
N ASP A 283 14.68 1.96 6.27
CA ASP A 283 16.07 2.39 6.42
C ASP A 283 16.51 3.22 5.19
N PRO A 284 16.80 4.53 5.36
CA PRO A 284 17.20 5.41 4.25
C PRO A 284 18.58 5.04 3.68
N LYS A 285 19.38 4.23 4.37
CA LYS A 285 20.68 3.76 3.87
C LYS A 285 20.54 2.64 2.85
N ASN A 286 19.38 1.99 2.80
CA ASN A 286 19.10 0.95 1.83
C ASN A 286 18.48 1.56 0.57
N SER A 287 19.27 1.69 -0.50
CA SER A 287 18.84 2.31 -1.76
C SER A 287 17.61 1.65 -2.40
N ASN A 288 17.35 0.36 -2.11
CA ASN A 288 16.17 -0.34 -2.61
C ASN A 288 14.88 0.03 -1.86
N LEU A 289 15.02 0.72 -0.73
CA LEU A 289 13.93 1.19 0.12
C LEU A 289 13.70 2.70 0.02
N THR A 290 14.57 3.42 -0.69
CA THR A 290 14.35 4.83 -1.00
C THR A 290 13.02 4.95 -1.75
N HIS A 291 12.10 5.77 -1.23
CA HIS A 291 10.73 5.96 -1.75
C HIS A 291 9.75 4.78 -1.56
N LYS A 292 10.11 3.74 -0.79
CA LYS A 292 9.15 2.68 -0.46
C LYS A 292 8.16 3.11 0.62
N GLU A 293 6.96 2.59 0.49
CA GLU A 293 5.86 2.79 1.43
C GLU A 293 5.24 1.46 1.84
N ILE A 294 4.55 1.42 2.99
CA ILE A 294 3.88 0.20 3.48
C ILE A 294 2.90 -0.35 2.44
N LYS A 295 2.24 0.55 1.68
CA LYS A 295 1.31 0.17 0.61
C LYS A 295 1.94 -0.54 -0.58
N ASP A 296 3.25 -0.43 -0.80
CA ASP A 296 3.91 -1.15 -1.89
C ASP A 296 4.05 -2.66 -1.60
N TYR A 297 4.14 -3.04 -0.32
CA TYR A 297 4.37 -4.43 0.09
C TYR A 297 3.14 -5.33 -0.11
N ILE A 298 1.93 -4.77 -0.07
CA ILE A 298 0.72 -5.56 -0.34
C ILE A 298 0.59 -5.94 -1.82
N PHE A 299 1.33 -5.28 -2.72
CA PHE A 299 1.36 -5.63 -4.14
C PHE A 299 2.14 -6.93 -4.39
N SER A 300 3.29 -7.09 -3.72
CA SER A 300 4.17 -8.26 -3.86
C SER A 300 3.76 -9.42 -2.95
N ALA A 301 3.10 -9.15 -1.83
CA ALA A 301 2.59 -10.17 -0.93
C ALA A 301 1.55 -11.07 -1.60
N ARG A 302 1.52 -12.33 -1.17
CA ARG A 302 0.60 -13.36 -1.67
C ARG A 302 -0.10 -14.06 -0.50
N ASP A 303 -1.37 -14.35 -0.67
CA ASP A 303 -2.16 -15.20 0.22
C ASP A 303 -1.75 -16.68 0.07
N ILE A 304 -2.28 -17.53 0.93
CA ILE A 304 -2.01 -18.97 0.89
C ILE A 304 -2.42 -19.63 -0.45
N ASN A 305 -3.31 -18.97 -1.21
CA ASN A 305 -3.79 -19.39 -2.52
C ASN A 305 -3.06 -18.69 -3.68
N LYS A 306 -1.93 -18.02 -3.40
CA LYS A 306 -1.11 -17.26 -4.36
C LYS A 306 -1.81 -16.06 -5.01
N LYS A 307 -2.91 -15.56 -4.45
CA LYS A 307 -3.54 -14.28 -4.84
C LYS A 307 -2.80 -13.11 -4.21
N ARG A 308 -2.73 -11.97 -4.90
CA ARG A 308 -2.07 -10.76 -4.38
C ARG A 308 -2.90 -10.14 -3.25
N TYR A 309 -2.25 -9.66 -2.18
CA TYR A 309 -2.96 -9.02 -1.07
C TYR A 309 -3.79 -7.80 -1.52
N MET A 310 -3.29 -7.02 -2.48
CA MET A 310 -4.06 -5.90 -3.06
C MET A 310 -5.47 -6.28 -3.54
N THR A 311 -5.70 -7.53 -3.99
CA THR A 311 -7.01 -7.96 -4.50
C THR A 311 -8.07 -8.09 -3.42
N HIS A 312 -7.65 -8.11 -2.15
CA HIS A 312 -8.54 -8.11 -0.99
C HIS A 312 -8.82 -6.69 -0.48
N TRP A 313 -8.07 -5.67 -0.93
CA TRP A 313 -8.08 -4.33 -0.36
C TRP A 313 -9.45 -3.66 -0.44
N SER A 314 -10.09 -3.69 -1.62
CA SER A 314 -11.42 -3.10 -1.81
C SER A 314 -12.50 -3.84 -1.00
N SER A 315 -12.42 -5.16 -0.93
CA SER A 315 -13.32 -6.00 -0.12
C SER A 315 -13.18 -5.76 1.38
N ILE A 316 -11.96 -5.42 1.83
CA ILE A 316 -11.67 -5.10 3.24
C ILE A 316 -12.07 -3.66 3.58
N THR A 317 -11.66 -2.68 2.79
CA THR A 317 -11.75 -1.25 3.15
C THR A 317 -13.02 -0.58 2.68
N GLY A 318 -13.68 -1.15 1.67
CA GLY A 318 -14.74 -0.48 0.92
C GLY A 318 -14.23 0.61 -0.02
N LEU A 319 -12.92 0.86 -0.10
CA LEU A 319 -12.32 1.71 -1.12
C LEU A 319 -12.38 0.98 -2.45
N ASN A 320 -13.35 1.35 -3.27
CA ASN A 320 -13.70 0.64 -4.50
C ASN A 320 -13.77 1.60 -5.69
N TRP A 321 -13.97 1.01 -6.87
CA TRP A 321 -14.10 1.76 -8.11
C TRP A 321 -15.26 2.76 -8.09
N GLN A 322 -16.32 2.54 -7.31
CA GLN A 322 -17.46 3.48 -7.24
C GLN A 322 -17.05 4.84 -6.67
N GLU A 323 -16.14 4.87 -5.69
CA GLU A 323 -15.61 6.14 -5.17
C GLU A 323 -14.78 6.88 -6.23
N GLN A 324 -13.95 6.15 -6.97
CA GLN A 324 -13.18 6.72 -8.07
C GLN A 324 -14.10 7.23 -9.19
N ARG A 325 -15.18 6.49 -9.49
CA ARG A 325 -16.22 6.94 -10.42
C ARG A 325 -16.84 8.26 -9.97
N ASP A 326 -17.20 8.37 -8.70
CA ASP A 326 -17.86 9.56 -8.18
C ASP A 326 -16.93 10.78 -8.24
N ILE A 327 -15.62 10.59 -8.00
CA ILE A 327 -14.58 11.61 -8.23
C ILE A 327 -14.54 12.03 -9.70
N VAL A 328 -14.40 11.08 -10.63
CA VAL A 328 -14.34 11.34 -12.08
C VAL A 328 -15.58 12.10 -12.55
N ASN A 329 -16.76 11.62 -12.16
CA ASN A 329 -18.04 12.23 -12.51
C ASN A 329 -18.21 13.63 -11.90
N SER A 330 -17.67 13.88 -10.70
CA SER A 330 -17.74 15.19 -10.05
C SER A 330 -16.96 16.25 -10.83
N PHE A 331 -15.75 15.92 -11.29
CA PHE A 331 -14.95 16.83 -12.12
C PHE A 331 -15.55 17.03 -13.50
N ALA A 332 -16.06 15.96 -14.13
CA ALA A 332 -16.76 16.08 -15.40
C ALA A 332 -17.98 17.02 -15.30
N LYS A 333 -18.74 16.94 -14.20
CA LYS A 333 -19.86 17.86 -13.92
C LYS A 333 -19.40 19.30 -13.65
N GLN A 334 -18.21 19.48 -13.06
CA GLN A 334 -17.68 20.79 -12.69
C GLN A 334 -17.30 21.64 -13.91
N ASN A 335 -16.65 21.06 -14.92
CA ASN A 335 -16.13 21.81 -16.07
C ASN A 335 -16.57 21.31 -17.45
N GLY A 336 -17.33 20.21 -17.53
CA GLY A 336 -17.82 19.65 -18.79
C GLY A 336 -16.75 18.99 -19.67
N LYS A 337 -15.50 18.86 -19.20
CA LYS A 337 -14.42 18.23 -19.96
C LYS A 337 -14.54 16.71 -19.92
N LYS A 338 -14.13 16.08 -21.03
CA LYS A 338 -13.97 14.62 -21.15
C LYS A 338 -12.87 14.12 -20.21
N SER A 339 -12.91 12.84 -19.89
CA SER A 339 -11.98 12.18 -18.99
C SER A 339 -10.83 11.50 -19.76
N LEU A 340 -9.60 11.76 -19.35
CA LEU A 340 -8.39 11.16 -19.90
C LEU A 340 -7.70 10.34 -18.80
N LEU A 341 -7.58 9.02 -18.96
CA LEU A 341 -6.83 8.17 -18.04
C LEU A 341 -5.38 8.04 -18.49
N VAL A 342 -4.44 8.41 -17.62
CA VAL A 342 -3.02 8.11 -17.77
C VAL A 342 -2.72 6.85 -16.95
N VAL A 343 -2.40 5.75 -17.62
CA VAL A 343 -1.96 4.50 -17.00
C VAL A 343 -0.46 4.62 -16.73
N GLY A 344 -0.13 4.90 -15.46
CA GLY A 344 1.22 5.15 -14.99
C GLY A 344 2.07 3.90 -14.80
N SER A 345 3.38 4.13 -14.68
CA SER A 345 4.42 3.15 -14.40
C SER A 345 4.94 3.31 -12.97
N ASP A 346 5.96 2.52 -12.59
CA ASP A 346 6.68 2.67 -11.34
C ASP A 346 7.88 3.62 -11.43
N PHE A 347 8.16 4.19 -12.61
CA PHE A 347 9.31 5.06 -12.85
C PHE A 347 9.01 6.53 -12.54
N GLU A 348 9.99 7.25 -12.00
CA GLU A 348 9.86 8.69 -11.70
C GLU A 348 9.77 9.57 -12.96
N SER A 349 10.17 9.07 -14.13
CA SER A 349 10.00 9.80 -15.39
C SER A 349 8.52 10.05 -15.74
N ASP A 350 7.59 9.31 -15.12
CA ASP A 350 6.16 9.62 -15.16
C ASP A 350 5.86 11.05 -14.68
N LEU A 351 6.64 11.60 -13.73
CA LEU A 351 6.41 12.93 -13.16
C LEU A 351 6.66 14.05 -14.19
N ASN A 352 7.73 13.89 -14.96
CA ASN A 352 8.01 14.79 -16.09
C ASN A 352 6.92 14.65 -17.15
N TYR A 353 6.54 13.41 -17.47
CA TYR A 353 5.58 13.15 -18.52
C TYR A 353 4.17 13.62 -18.17
N ILE A 354 3.67 13.39 -16.95
CA ILE A 354 2.34 13.88 -16.53
C ILE A 354 2.28 15.41 -16.55
N THR A 355 3.39 16.10 -16.29
CA THR A 355 3.48 17.57 -16.41
C THR A 355 3.39 18.02 -17.87
N TYR A 356 4.10 17.33 -18.78
CA TYR A 356 3.95 17.53 -20.23
C TYR A 356 2.50 17.28 -20.70
N LEU A 357 1.87 16.21 -20.21
CA LEU A 357 0.49 15.87 -20.56
C LEU A 357 -0.50 16.91 -20.03
N ALA A 358 -0.27 17.45 -18.84
CA ALA A 358 -1.07 18.55 -18.30
C ALA A 358 -0.98 19.78 -19.21
N ASP A 359 0.23 20.15 -19.63
CA ASP A 359 0.43 21.29 -20.54
C ASP A 359 -0.21 21.06 -21.92
N THR A 360 -0.20 19.83 -22.41
CA THR A 360 -0.74 19.47 -23.73
C THR A 360 -2.26 19.29 -23.74
N TYR A 361 -2.84 18.70 -22.68
CA TYR A 361 -4.20 18.16 -22.71
C TYR A 361 -5.16 18.71 -21.65
N ALA A 362 -4.70 19.42 -20.61
CA ALA A 362 -5.58 19.85 -19.50
C ALA A 362 -6.63 20.88 -19.93
N ASP A 363 -6.42 21.59 -21.03
CA ASP A 363 -7.43 22.48 -21.62
C ASP A 363 -8.61 21.67 -22.21
N GLN A 364 -8.39 20.43 -22.66
CA GLN A 364 -9.38 19.60 -23.35
C GLN A 364 -9.98 18.50 -22.46
N TYR A 365 -9.19 17.99 -21.50
CA TYR A 365 -9.54 16.82 -20.70
C TYR A 365 -9.32 17.07 -19.21
N ASN A 366 -10.14 16.40 -18.40
CA ASN A 366 -9.83 16.09 -17.01
C ASN A 366 -8.87 14.90 -16.99
N ILE A 367 -7.65 15.12 -16.53
CA ILE A 367 -6.58 14.11 -16.53
C ILE A 367 -6.62 13.34 -15.21
N PHE A 368 -6.75 12.03 -15.31
CA PHE A 368 -6.73 11.11 -14.18
C PHE A 368 -5.49 10.24 -14.26
N TYR A 369 -4.63 10.29 -13.24
CA TYR A 369 -3.40 9.50 -13.20
C TYR A 369 -3.61 8.24 -12.35
N LYS A 370 -3.49 7.06 -12.97
CA LYS A 370 -3.51 5.77 -12.26
C LYS A 370 -2.10 5.21 -12.16
N GLY A 371 -1.43 5.51 -11.05
CA GLY A 371 -0.07 5.02 -10.77
C GLY A 371 0.01 3.51 -10.55
N HIS A 372 1.23 2.99 -10.66
CA HIS A 372 1.53 1.57 -10.42
C HIS A 372 1.24 1.20 -8.94
N PRO A 373 0.51 0.11 -8.65
CA PRO A 373 0.12 -0.20 -7.28
C PRO A 373 1.28 -0.46 -6.30
N GLY A 374 2.47 -0.80 -6.82
CA GLY A 374 3.71 -1.02 -6.06
C GLY A 374 4.72 0.12 -6.08
N SER A 375 4.36 1.29 -6.64
CA SER A 375 5.16 2.52 -6.63
C SER A 375 4.24 3.73 -6.49
N ASN A 376 3.98 4.07 -5.23
CA ASN A 376 2.96 5.03 -4.89
C ASN A 376 3.41 6.49 -4.86
N TYR A 377 4.72 6.70 -4.81
CA TYR A 377 5.35 8.02 -4.80
C TYR A 377 4.81 8.92 -5.91
N ASN A 378 4.61 8.38 -7.12
CA ASN A 378 4.12 9.16 -8.25
C ASN A 378 2.70 9.71 -8.02
N SER A 379 1.78 8.90 -7.49
CA SER A 379 0.43 9.34 -7.17
C SER A 379 0.42 10.42 -6.08
N GLU A 380 1.30 10.32 -5.09
CA GLU A 380 1.43 11.33 -4.03
C GLU A 380 1.99 12.65 -4.58
N TRP A 381 3.02 12.56 -5.43
CA TRP A 381 3.59 13.73 -6.08
C TRP A 381 2.56 14.47 -6.93
N VAL A 382 1.73 13.75 -7.70
CA VAL A 382 0.65 14.36 -8.49
C VAL A 382 -0.37 15.06 -7.58
N LEU A 383 -0.78 14.43 -6.48
CA LEU A 383 -1.72 15.03 -5.53
C LEU A 383 -1.16 16.32 -4.91
N GLU A 384 0.12 16.30 -4.53
CA GLU A 384 0.77 17.47 -3.92
C GLU A 384 0.89 18.61 -4.92
N ASN A 385 1.39 18.34 -6.13
CA ASN A 385 1.80 19.38 -7.07
C ASN A 385 0.68 19.92 -7.96
N PHE A 386 -0.42 19.18 -8.16
CA PHE A 386 -1.54 19.64 -8.99
C PHE A 386 -2.79 20.02 -8.18
N ILE A 387 -2.99 19.43 -6.99
CA ILE A 387 -4.24 19.61 -6.23
C ILE A 387 -4.00 20.37 -4.92
N THR A 388 -3.07 19.90 -4.09
CA THR A 388 -2.90 20.43 -2.73
C THR A 388 -2.13 21.75 -2.71
N LYS A 389 -1.07 21.83 -3.52
CA LYS A 389 -0.19 23.00 -3.68
C LYS A 389 0.10 23.19 -5.17
N PRO A 390 -0.88 23.65 -5.97
CA PRO A 390 -0.66 23.88 -7.39
C PRO A 390 0.46 24.90 -7.57
N THR A 391 1.61 24.45 -8.07
CA THR A 391 2.78 25.29 -8.35
C THR A 391 3.09 25.29 -9.84
N GLN A 392 3.92 26.24 -10.28
CA GLN A 392 4.50 26.17 -11.61
C GLN A 392 5.47 25.00 -11.67
N LEU A 393 5.29 24.13 -12.66
CA LEU A 393 6.06 22.90 -12.79
C LEU A 393 6.94 23.00 -14.02
N LYS A 394 8.24 22.75 -13.84
CA LYS A 394 9.19 22.63 -14.94
C LYS A 394 9.17 21.20 -15.46
N TYR A 395 9.23 21.05 -16.78
CA TYR A 395 9.35 19.76 -17.42
C TYR A 395 10.21 19.85 -18.68
N THR A 396 10.88 18.76 -19.04
CA THR A 396 11.54 18.62 -20.34
C THR A 396 10.51 18.11 -21.33
N ASN A 397 10.23 18.88 -22.39
CA ASN A 397 9.33 18.43 -23.43
C ASN A 397 9.97 17.29 -24.22
N PRO A 398 9.28 16.15 -24.38
CA PRO A 398 9.88 14.95 -24.94
C PRO A 398 10.13 15.01 -26.45
N PHE A 399 9.62 16.02 -27.17
CA PHE A 399 9.76 16.15 -28.62
C PHE A 399 10.89 17.08 -29.04
N ASP A 400 11.12 18.16 -28.31
CA ASP A 400 12.18 19.14 -28.58
C ASP A 400 13.37 19.04 -27.61
N ASN A 401 13.20 18.36 -26.46
CA ASN A 401 14.13 18.29 -25.33
C ASN A 401 14.42 19.64 -24.65
N ASP A 402 13.59 20.66 -24.90
CA ASP A 402 13.68 21.94 -24.23
C ASP A 402 12.95 21.91 -22.88
N GLN A 403 13.34 22.81 -21.98
CA GLN A 403 12.67 23.02 -20.69
C GLN A 403 11.48 23.96 -20.85
N HIS A 404 10.30 23.47 -20.48
CA HIS A 404 9.04 24.21 -20.50
C HIS A 404 8.50 24.40 -19.08
N ILE A 405 7.58 25.34 -18.92
CA ILE A 405 6.91 25.62 -17.64
C ILE A 405 5.42 25.45 -17.83
N TYR A 406 4.85 24.47 -17.13
CA TYR A 406 3.41 24.34 -16.99
C TYR A 406 2.90 25.27 -15.89
N ILE A 407 1.81 25.98 -16.18
CA ILE A 407 1.12 26.86 -15.22
C ILE A 407 -0.30 26.33 -15.00
N PRO A 408 -0.62 25.75 -13.82
CA PRO A 408 -1.96 25.28 -13.53
C PRO A 408 -3.02 26.38 -13.63
N LYS A 409 -4.11 26.12 -14.36
CA LYS A 409 -5.30 26.99 -14.40
C LYS A 409 -6.40 26.42 -13.51
N LYS A 410 -7.36 27.27 -13.11
CA LYS A 410 -8.46 26.90 -12.19
C LYS A 410 -9.30 25.73 -12.70
N ASP A 411 -9.44 25.58 -14.01
CA ASP A 411 -10.23 24.55 -14.68
C ASP A 411 -9.39 23.36 -15.18
N HIS A 412 -8.08 23.38 -14.95
CA HIS A 412 -7.21 22.25 -15.21
C HIS A 412 -7.36 21.24 -14.06
N ILE A 413 -7.79 20.02 -14.39
CA ILE A 413 -7.89 18.91 -13.43
C ILE A 413 -6.83 17.88 -13.80
N VAL A 414 -5.90 17.65 -12.88
CA VAL A 414 -4.93 16.56 -12.92
C VAL A 414 -4.98 15.86 -11.57
N TYR A 415 -5.62 14.70 -11.50
CA TYR A 415 -5.99 14.05 -10.25
C TYR A 415 -5.50 12.60 -10.21
N PRO A 416 -4.80 12.16 -9.14
CA PRO A 416 -4.39 10.77 -9.01
C PRO A 416 -5.55 9.90 -8.50
N LEU A 417 -5.83 8.79 -9.20
CA LEU A 417 -6.76 7.77 -8.72
C LEU A 417 -6.07 6.84 -7.71
N GLU A 418 -6.86 6.18 -6.86
CA GLU A 418 -6.36 5.23 -5.86
C GLU A 418 -5.60 4.08 -6.56
N SER A 419 -4.28 4.04 -6.33
CA SER A 419 -3.35 3.14 -7.00
C SER A 419 -3.56 1.68 -6.60
N GLN A 420 -4.10 1.42 -5.40
CA GLN A 420 -4.31 0.06 -4.89
C GLN A 420 -5.53 -0.64 -5.50
N ILE A 421 -6.41 0.11 -6.17
CA ILE A 421 -7.48 -0.49 -6.96
C ILE A 421 -6.85 -1.11 -8.23
N PRO A 422 -7.14 -2.40 -8.54
CA PRO A 422 -6.72 -3.01 -9.80
C PRO A 422 -7.14 -2.14 -10.99
N SER A 423 -6.28 -2.02 -12.00
CA SER A 423 -6.58 -1.16 -13.14
C SER A 423 -7.83 -1.62 -13.88
N GLU A 424 -8.06 -2.94 -13.94
CA GLU A 424 -9.22 -3.57 -14.57
C GLU A 424 -10.54 -3.17 -13.91
N GLU A 425 -10.56 -2.92 -12.59
CA GLU A 425 -11.76 -2.39 -11.91
C GLU A 425 -12.11 -0.97 -12.39
N LEU A 426 -11.10 -0.19 -12.84
CA LEU A 426 -11.28 1.17 -13.34
C LEU A 426 -11.52 1.24 -14.84
N THR A 427 -11.05 0.23 -15.59
CA THR A 427 -11.02 0.28 -17.06
C THR A 427 -11.93 -0.74 -17.74
N THR A 428 -12.25 -1.89 -17.13
CA THR A 428 -12.93 -3.00 -17.83
C THR A 428 -14.15 -3.52 -17.09
N ASP A 429 -13.98 -3.92 -15.83
CA ASP A 429 -14.99 -4.71 -15.10
C ASP A 429 -16.31 -3.95 -14.90
N ASN A 430 -16.23 -2.61 -14.85
CA ASN A 430 -17.33 -1.74 -14.45
C ASN A 430 -17.77 -0.75 -15.56
N VAL A 431 -17.49 -1.09 -16.82
CA VAL A 431 -17.82 -0.24 -17.99
C VAL A 431 -19.29 -0.35 -18.41
N PHE A 432 -19.90 -1.53 -18.23
CA PHE A 432 -21.28 -1.83 -18.63
C PHE A 432 -22.24 -2.08 -17.46
N VAL A 433 -21.80 -1.87 -16.23
CA VAL A 433 -22.67 -1.94 -15.04
C VAL A 433 -23.61 -0.72 -14.97
N GLU A 434 -24.65 -0.81 -14.13
CA GLU A 434 -25.50 0.34 -13.83
C GLU A 434 -24.67 1.44 -13.12
N ASN A 435 -24.75 2.67 -13.64
CA ASN A 435 -23.90 3.81 -13.22
C ASN A 435 -22.38 3.51 -13.33
N PRO A 436 -21.85 3.37 -14.56
CA PRO A 436 -20.51 2.87 -14.82
C PRO A 436 -19.42 3.92 -14.56
N LEU A 437 -18.18 3.45 -14.45
CA LEU A 437 -16.97 4.28 -14.62
C LEU A 437 -16.47 4.14 -16.05
N ARG A 438 -16.26 5.26 -16.73
CA ARG A 438 -15.75 5.29 -18.10
C ARG A 438 -14.73 6.40 -18.25
N PHE A 439 -13.72 6.11 -19.05
CA PHE A 439 -12.74 7.09 -19.52
C PHE A 439 -12.90 7.29 -21.02
N ASP A 440 -12.88 8.53 -21.47
CA ASP A 440 -13.07 8.87 -22.88
C ASP A 440 -11.81 8.63 -23.70
N LYS A 441 -10.65 8.89 -23.11
CA LYS A 441 -9.33 8.77 -23.74
C LYS A 441 -8.31 8.19 -22.78
N PHE A 442 -7.21 7.67 -23.33
CA PHE A 442 -6.14 7.02 -22.59
C PHE A 442 -4.77 7.47 -23.05
N ILE A 443 -3.81 7.43 -22.12
CA ILE A 443 -2.38 7.47 -22.36
C ILE A 443 -1.73 6.33 -21.60
N ALA A 444 -0.78 5.67 -22.25
CA ALA A 444 -0.01 4.57 -21.67
C ALA A 444 1.43 5.01 -21.42
N THR A 445 1.89 5.04 -20.16
CA THR A 445 3.31 5.35 -19.88
C THR A 445 4.24 4.14 -19.97
N ASP A 446 3.64 2.95 -20.03
CA ASP A 446 4.28 1.68 -20.31
C ASP A 446 3.37 0.80 -21.18
N TYR A 447 3.71 0.66 -22.45
CA TYR A 447 2.99 -0.21 -23.39
C TYR A 447 3.09 -1.71 -23.05
N THR A 448 4.03 -2.12 -22.20
CA THR A 448 4.17 -3.52 -21.79
C THR A 448 3.20 -3.94 -20.70
N SER A 449 2.56 -2.97 -20.05
CA SER A 449 1.63 -3.19 -18.94
C SER A 449 0.37 -3.93 -19.38
N THR A 450 -0.03 -4.94 -18.61
CA THR A 450 -1.32 -5.62 -18.84
C THR A 450 -2.51 -4.71 -18.55
N ALA A 451 -2.32 -3.63 -17.79
CA ALA A 451 -3.38 -2.64 -17.55
C ALA A 451 -3.87 -1.99 -18.86
N LEU A 452 -3.04 -1.97 -19.91
CA LEU A 452 -3.43 -1.45 -21.23
C LEU A 452 -4.46 -2.34 -21.94
N LEU A 453 -4.52 -3.64 -21.60
CA LEU A 453 -5.57 -4.52 -22.10
C LEU A 453 -6.96 -4.02 -21.70
N GLY A 454 -7.05 -3.29 -20.59
CA GLY A 454 -8.33 -2.79 -20.10
C GLY A 454 -8.96 -1.70 -20.96
N ILE A 455 -8.24 -1.15 -21.95
CA ILE A 455 -8.80 -0.27 -22.98
C ILE A 455 -9.70 -1.05 -23.94
N LEU A 456 -9.41 -2.33 -24.16
CA LEU A 456 -10.24 -3.22 -24.98
C LEU A 456 -11.45 -3.73 -24.19
N ASN A 457 -12.20 -2.79 -23.61
CA ASN A 457 -13.36 -3.04 -22.76
C ASN A 457 -14.69 -3.03 -23.52
N GLY A 458 -14.65 -2.95 -24.86
CA GLY A 458 -15.82 -2.82 -25.73
C GLY A 458 -16.38 -1.40 -25.84
N PHE A 459 -16.24 -0.54 -24.83
CA PHE A 459 -16.63 0.87 -24.92
C PHE A 459 -15.59 1.69 -25.70
N ASN A 460 -14.31 1.46 -25.43
CA ASN A 460 -13.19 2.15 -26.07
C ASN A 460 -12.63 1.35 -27.25
N ASN A 461 -11.87 2.03 -28.10
CA ASN A 461 -11.07 1.47 -29.19
C ASN A 461 -9.61 1.90 -29.07
N LEU A 462 -8.73 1.40 -29.94
CA LEU A 462 -7.31 1.75 -29.89
C LEU A 462 -7.07 3.20 -30.25
N GLU A 463 -7.91 3.82 -31.06
CA GLU A 463 -7.87 5.27 -31.36
C GLU A 463 -8.27 6.15 -30.15
N ASP A 464 -8.71 5.56 -29.04
CA ASP A 464 -8.84 6.26 -27.78
C ASP A 464 -7.51 6.39 -27.02
N ILE A 465 -6.46 5.68 -27.45
CA ILE A 465 -5.09 5.86 -26.96
C ILE A 465 -4.46 7.03 -27.71
N LEU A 466 -4.33 8.17 -27.04
CA LEU A 466 -3.75 9.38 -27.64
C LEU A 466 -2.24 9.26 -27.79
N GLU A 467 -1.57 8.72 -26.77
CA GLU A 467 -0.12 8.58 -26.73
C GLU A 467 0.30 7.30 -26.02
N ILE A 468 1.44 6.76 -26.46
CA ILE A 468 2.14 5.66 -25.82
C ILE A 468 3.57 6.11 -25.56
N GLN A 469 4.06 5.91 -24.34
CA GLN A 469 5.45 6.08 -23.95
C GLN A 469 6.05 4.70 -23.62
N GLU A 470 7.34 4.52 -23.93
CA GLU A 470 8.15 3.41 -23.43
C GLU A 470 9.21 3.94 -22.43
N THR A 471 9.16 3.41 -21.21
CA THR A 471 9.96 3.87 -20.07
C THR A 471 10.64 2.67 -19.37
N PRO A 472 11.93 2.74 -18.94
CA PRO A 472 13.03 3.59 -19.37
C PRO A 472 14.15 2.70 -19.93
N LYS A 473 14.38 2.68 -21.24
CA LYS A 473 15.53 1.93 -21.78
C LYS A 473 16.78 2.76 -22.01
N GLU A 474 16.69 4.09 -22.01
CA GLU A 474 17.79 5.09 -21.99
C GLU A 474 17.28 6.46 -22.45
N LYS A 475 16.24 6.46 -23.31
CA LYS A 475 15.42 7.61 -23.70
C LYS A 475 13.96 7.18 -23.73
N SER A 476 13.06 8.07 -23.31
CA SER A 476 11.63 7.85 -23.50
C SER A 476 11.29 8.03 -24.97
N GLU A 477 10.76 7.00 -25.61
CA GLU A 477 10.16 7.12 -26.93
C GLU A 477 8.67 7.35 -26.77
N ILE A 478 8.12 8.28 -27.54
CA ILE A 478 6.70 8.64 -27.50
C ILE A 478 6.11 8.53 -28.89
N TRP A 479 4.99 7.82 -28.97
CA TRP A 479 4.23 7.64 -30.19
C TRP A 479 2.86 8.27 -30.03
N LYS A 480 2.53 9.21 -30.93
CA LYS A 480 1.26 9.94 -30.94
C LYS A 480 0.28 9.31 -31.93
N LEU A 481 -0.99 9.28 -31.56
CA LEU A 481 -2.08 8.86 -32.44
C LEU A 481 -1.99 9.57 -33.81
N ASN A 482 -2.34 8.84 -34.87
CA ASN A 482 -2.24 9.28 -36.28
C ASN A 482 -0.81 9.48 -36.81
N THR A 483 0.20 8.88 -36.15
CA THR A 483 1.56 8.75 -36.71
C THR A 483 1.83 7.31 -37.16
N PRO A 484 2.60 7.08 -38.25
CA PRO A 484 2.97 5.74 -38.68
C PRO A 484 3.66 4.92 -37.58
N GLN A 485 4.45 5.58 -36.74
CA GLN A 485 5.16 4.94 -35.64
C GLN A 485 4.18 4.45 -34.55
N TRP A 486 3.11 5.18 -34.29
CA TRP A 486 2.05 4.74 -33.37
C TRP A 486 1.29 3.53 -33.90
N GLU A 487 0.94 3.52 -35.19
CA GLU A 487 0.25 2.38 -35.80
C GLU A 487 1.11 1.11 -35.75
N ALA A 488 2.40 1.24 -36.04
CA ALA A 488 3.36 0.16 -35.91
C ALA A 488 3.45 -0.34 -34.45
N LYS A 489 3.48 0.57 -33.47
CA LYS A 489 3.60 0.20 -32.06
C LYS A 489 2.35 -0.48 -31.52
N ILE A 490 1.16 0.01 -31.87
CA ILE A 490 -0.12 -0.64 -31.54
C ILE A 490 -0.19 -2.04 -32.17
N SER A 491 0.20 -2.18 -33.43
CA SER A 491 0.20 -3.47 -34.14
C SER A 491 1.16 -4.47 -33.46
N GLN A 492 2.34 -4.00 -33.05
CA GLN A 492 3.29 -4.79 -32.27
C GLN A 492 2.69 -5.20 -30.91
N TRP A 493 2.06 -4.29 -30.20
CA TRP A 493 1.44 -4.57 -28.91
C TRP A 493 0.30 -5.60 -29.03
N LEU A 494 -0.61 -5.43 -30.00
CA LEU A 494 -1.67 -6.39 -30.29
C LEU A 494 -1.11 -7.79 -30.56
N SER A 495 -0.10 -7.86 -31.41
CA SER A 495 0.61 -9.09 -31.78
C SER A 495 1.16 -9.82 -30.55
N GLN A 496 1.93 -9.11 -29.73
CA GLN A 496 2.68 -9.71 -28.62
C GLN A 496 1.82 -9.97 -27.38
N ARG A 497 0.87 -9.09 -27.07
CA ARG A 497 0.18 -9.08 -25.77
C ARG A 497 -1.26 -9.58 -25.83
N VAL A 498 -1.96 -9.34 -26.94
CA VAL A 498 -3.33 -9.81 -27.10
C VAL A 498 -3.31 -11.14 -27.82
N VAL A 499 -2.79 -11.17 -29.04
CA VAL A 499 -2.80 -12.37 -29.89
C VAL A 499 -1.90 -13.44 -29.29
N GLY A 500 -0.65 -13.12 -28.95
CA GLY A 500 0.26 -14.09 -28.33
C GLY A 500 -0.24 -14.71 -27.02
N THR A 501 -1.14 -14.02 -26.31
CA THR A 501 -1.72 -14.52 -25.05
C THR A 501 -2.93 -15.43 -25.30
N TYR A 502 -3.79 -15.05 -26.25
CA TYR A 502 -5.10 -15.69 -26.42
C TYR A 502 -5.16 -16.66 -27.60
N LEU A 503 -4.44 -16.41 -28.68
CA LEU A 503 -4.47 -17.26 -29.87
C LEU A 503 -3.77 -18.58 -29.60
N LYS A 504 -4.51 -19.68 -29.78
CA LYS A 504 -3.96 -21.02 -29.79
C LYS A 504 -3.76 -21.47 -31.22
N THR A 505 -2.51 -21.67 -31.60
CA THR A 505 -2.12 -22.24 -32.90
C THR A 505 -1.72 -23.70 -32.70
N GLN A 506 -2.36 -24.60 -33.43
CA GLN A 506 -2.09 -26.05 -33.35
C GLN A 506 -1.83 -26.61 -34.75
N LEU A 507 -0.84 -27.49 -34.88
CA LEU A 507 -0.63 -28.26 -36.09
C LEU A 507 -1.63 -29.42 -36.14
N LYS A 508 -2.34 -29.57 -37.26
CA LYS A 508 -3.29 -30.66 -37.49
C LYS A 508 -2.59 -32.01 -37.47
N GLU A 509 -3.28 -33.05 -36.99
CA GLU A 509 -2.71 -34.42 -36.88
C GLU A 509 -2.14 -34.93 -38.20
N ASP A 510 -2.89 -34.76 -39.30
CA ASP A 510 -2.50 -35.21 -40.64
C ASP A 510 -1.25 -34.48 -41.18
N SER A 511 -0.89 -33.36 -40.56
CA SER A 511 0.23 -32.50 -40.95
C SER A 511 1.47 -32.69 -40.09
N LYS A 512 1.40 -33.49 -39.00
CA LYS A 512 2.54 -33.71 -38.07
C LYS A 512 3.76 -34.37 -38.71
N ASN A 513 3.56 -35.16 -39.76
CA ASN A 513 4.62 -35.86 -40.47
C ASN A 513 5.18 -35.07 -41.68
N LYS A 514 4.64 -33.88 -41.96
CA LYS A 514 5.14 -33.04 -43.06
C LYS A 514 6.48 -32.39 -42.67
N GLU A 515 7.37 -32.25 -43.65
CA GLU A 515 8.58 -31.45 -43.46
C GLU A 515 8.22 -29.97 -43.33
N LEU A 516 9.06 -29.19 -42.62
CA LEU A 516 8.81 -27.77 -42.34
C LEU A 516 8.49 -26.97 -43.62
N ASP A 517 9.25 -27.20 -44.69
CA ASP A 517 9.09 -26.51 -45.97
C ASP A 517 7.76 -26.84 -46.68
N GLN A 518 7.14 -27.97 -46.34
CA GLN A 518 5.87 -28.43 -46.92
C GLN A 518 4.64 -27.90 -46.19
N LEU A 519 4.79 -27.34 -44.99
CA LEU A 519 3.67 -26.82 -44.20
C LEU A 519 3.03 -25.58 -44.85
N THR A 520 1.71 -25.56 -44.96
CA THR A 520 0.93 -24.39 -45.42
C THR A 520 0.04 -23.87 -44.29
N VAL A 521 -0.64 -22.73 -44.50
CA VAL A 521 -1.60 -22.19 -43.50
C VAL A 521 -2.70 -23.20 -43.17
N ASP A 522 -3.14 -23.99 -44.16
CA ASP A 522 -4.21 -24.99 -43.99
C ASP A 522 -3.82 -26.15 -43.07
N ASP A 523 -2.53 -26.32 -42.78
CA ASP A 523 -2.01 -27.33 -41.85
C ASP A 523 -2.21 -26.95 -40.37
N PHE A 524 -2.68 -25.74 -40.10
CA PHE A 524 -2.85 -25.22 -38.75
C PHE A 524 -4.31 -24.97 -38.43
N ASP A 525 -4.65 -25.16 -37.15
CA ASP A 525 -5.87 -24.66 -36.54
C ASP A 525 -5.53 -23.42 -35.70
N PHE A 526 -6.22 -22.32 -35.97
CA PHE A 526 -6.11 -21.06 -35.26
C PHE A 526 -7.37 -20.87 -34.42
N ASN A 527 -7.25 -21.00 -33.11
CA ASN A 527 -8.39 -20.92 -32.19
C ASN A 527 -8.28 -19.72 -31.26
N LEU A 528 -9.27 -18.83 -31.35
CA LEU A 528 -9.50 -17.76 -30.39
C LEU A 528 -10.49 -18.24 -29.33
N PRO A 529 -10.06 -18.49 -28.08
CA PRO A 529 -10.93 -18.98 -27.02
C PRO A 529 -12.00 -17.95 -26.65
N ASP A 530 -13.12 -18.38 -26.07
CA ASP A 530 -14.24 -17.49 -25.76
C ASP A 530 -13.86 -16.29 -24.87
N ASN A 531 -12.87 -16.46 -23.98
CA ASN A 531 -12.36 -15.39 -23.13
C ASN A 531 -11.56 -14.31 -23.90
N SER A 532 -11.24 -14.52 -25.18
CA SER A 532 -10.62 -13.50 -26.03
C SER A 532 -11.64 -12.63 -26.76
N LYS A 533 -12.92 -13.06 -26.85
CA LYS A 533 -14.00 -12.34 -27.55
C LYS A 533 -14.25 -10.91 -27.06
N PRO A 534 -14.01 -10.56 -25.78
CA PRO A 534 -14.06 -9.16 -25.36
C PRO A 534 -13.03 -8.26 -26.07
N PHE A 535 -11.92 -8.85 -26.54
CA PHE A 535 -10.77 -8.11 -27.10
C PHE A 535 -10.66 -8.28 -28.62
N LEU A 536 -10.84 -9.51 -29.11
CA LEU A 536 -10.64 -9.91 -30.50
C LEU A 536 -11.95 -10.46 -31.07
N LYS A 537 -12.34 -9.96 -32.24
CA LYS A 537 -13.57 -10.36 -32.92
C LYS A 537 -13.32 -11.47 -33.93
N ASP A 538 -12.30 -11.30 -34.77
CA ASP A 538 -12.01 -12.21 -35.88
C ASP A 538 -10.54 -12.11 -36.33
N LEU A 539 -10.05 -13.19 -36.93
CA LEU A 539 -8.72 -13.33 -37.52
C LEU A 539 -8.87 -13.69 -39.00
N SER A 540 -8.32 -12.87 -39.90
CA SER A 540 -8.46 -13.06 -41.35
C SER A 540 -7.12 -12.91 -42.07
N ASN A 541 -7.06 -13.33 -43.34
CA ASN A 541 -5.90 -13.16 -44.22
C ASN A 541 -4.58 -13.71 -43.61
N ILE A 542 -4.64 -14.88 -42.99
CA ILE A 542 -3.47 -15.52 -42.39
C ILE A 542 -2.54 -16.01 -43.50
N VAL A 543 -1.27 -15.62 -43.44
CA VAL A 543 -0.22 -16.04 -44.36
C VAL A 543 1.04 -16.42 -43.59
N ILE A 544 1.80 -17.41 -44.10
CA ILE A 544 3.14 -17.71 -43.56
C ILE A 544 4.11 -16.66 -44.09
N VAL A 545 4.83 -16.00 -43.18
CA VAL A 545 5.85 -15.00 -43.48
C VAL A 545 7.22 -15.66 -43.57
N SER A 546 7.52 -16.53 -42.61
CA SER A 546 8.82 -17.19 -42.55
C SER A 546 8.73 -18.56 -41.86
N LYS A 547 9.71 -19.40 -42.17
CA LYS A 547 9.93 -20.71 -41.56
C LYS A 547 11.41 -20.81 -41.22
N SER A 548 11.73 -21.12 -39.97
CA SER A 548 13.12 -21.16 -39.51
C SER A 548 13.33 -22.20 -38.41
N LEU A 549 14.60 -22.53 -38.17
CA LEU A 549 15.03 -23.26 -36.99
C LEU A 549 15.56 -22.27 -35.97
N SER A 550 14.99 -22.29 -34.76
CA SER A 550 15.51 -21.51 -33.63
C SER A 550 16.87 -22.04 -33.18
N ASN A 551 17.56 -21.22 -32.39
CA ASN A 551 18.83 -21.59 -31.74
C ASN A 551 18.73 -22.82 -30.81
N THR A 552 17.52 -23.27 -30.50
CA THR A 552 17.23 -24.47 -29.70
C THR A 552 16.78 -25.68 -30.52
N ASN A 553 17.02 -25.66 -31.84
CA ASN A 553 16.55 -26.67 -32.80
C ASN A 553 15.03 -26.87 -32.82
N LYS A 554 14.26 -25.85 -32.42
CA LYS A 554 12.80 -25.86 -32.56
C LYS A 554 12.40 -25.21 -33.87
N HIS A 555 11.42 -25.79 -34.57
CA HIS A 555 10.86 -25.16 -35.77
C HIS A 555 9.99 -23.98 -35.36
N VAL A 556 10.26 -22.82 -35.95
CA VAL A 556 9.51 -21.58 -35.75
C VAL A 556 8.86 -21.20 -37.08
N ILE A 557 7.54 -21.04 -37.06
CA ILE A 557 6.76 -20.57 -38.20
C ILE A 557 6.12 -19.24 -37.80
N GLU A 558 6.43 -18.21 -38.56
CA GLU A 558 5.89 -16.87 -38.37
C GLU A 558 4.70 -16.67 -39.30
N PHE A 559 3.59 -16.22 -38.74
CA PHE A 559 2.37 -15.89 -39.47
C PHE A 559 2.14 -14.39 -39.43
N ARG A 560 1.58 -13.86 -40.52
CA ARG A 560 0.98 -12.54 -40.59
C ARG A 560 -0.51 -12.70 -40.79
N ALA A 561 -1.29 -11.93 -40.06
CA ALA A 561 -2.74 -11.93 -40.19
C ALA A 561 -3.29 -10.52 -40.04
N LYS A 562 -4.56 -10.36 -40.40
CA LYS A 562 -5.36 -9.21 -40.01
C LYS A 562 -6.24 -9.58 -38.85
N VAL A 563 -6.31 -8.71 -37.85
CA VAL A 563 -7.18 -8.90 -36.69
C VAL A 563 -8.18 -7.76 -36.58
N LYS A 564 -9.43 -8.11 -36.31
CA LYS A 564 -10.49 -7.16 -35.94
C LYS A 564 -10.59 -7.10 -34.43
N VAL A 565 -10.43 -5.89 -33.89
CA VAL A 565 -10.55 -5.62 -32.46
C VAL A 565 -12.00 -5.27 -32.14
N ASN A 566 -12.52 -5.78 -31.03
CA ASN A 566 -13.92 -5.58 -30.67
C ASN A 566 -14.16 -4.14 -30.17
N SER A 567 -15.06 -3.39 -30.81
CA SER A 567 -15.50 -2.05 -30.36
C SER A 567 -17.00 -1.88 -30.62
N PHE A 568 -17.74 -1.30 -29.67
CA PHE A 568 -19.17 -1.04 -29.81
C PHE A 568 -19.51 0.23 -30.63
N VAL A 569 -18.52 1.10 -30.91
CA VAL A 569 -18.79 2.48 -31.34
C VAL A 569 -18.38 2.79 -32.79
N LEU A 570 -17.55 1.98 -33.46
CA LEU A 570 -17.10 2.23 -34.84
C LEU A 570 -16.96 0.94 -35.69
N LEU A 571 -16.93 1.12 -37.03
CA LEU A 571 -16.61 0.08 -38.03
C LEU A 571 -15.33 -0.67 -37.65
N ASP A 572 -15.36 -2.00 -37.67
CA ASP A 572 -14.23 -2.87 -37.33
C ASP A 572 -12.96 -2.47 -38.12
N LYS A 573 -12.03 -1.75 -37.48
CA LYS A 573 -10.71 -1.49 -38.08
C LYS A 573 -9.87 -2.76 -37.98
N GLU A 574 -9.19 -3.08 -39.07
CA GLU A 574 -8.27 -4.21 -39.14
C GLU A 574 -6.84 -3.75 -38.83
N TYR A 575 -6.14 -4.49 -37.99
CA TYR A 575 -4.71 -4.29 -37.73
C TYR A 575 -3.94 -5.47 -38.30
N GLU A 576 -2.80 -5.18 -38.91
CA GLU A 576 -1.85 -6.22 -39.31
C GLU A 576 -1.07 -6.67 -38.08
N ILE A 577 -0.99 -7.98 -37.86
CA ILE A 577 -0.30 -8.58 -36.72
C ILE A 577 0.63 -9.68 -37.18
N VAL A 578 1.64 -9.97 -36.35
CA VAL A 578 2.62 -11.05 -36.56
C VAL A 578 2.67 -11.94 -35.32
N PHE A 579 2.60 -13.26 -35.49
CA PHE A 579 2.66 -14.21 -34.37
C PHE A 579 3.34 -15.51 -34.78
N GLU A 580 3.76 -16.30 -33.79
CA GLU A 580 4.62 -17.47 -34.01
C GLU A 580 3.97 -18.77 -33.53
N TYR A 581 4.23 -19.86 -34.25
CA TYR A 581 4.08 -21.23 -33.77
C TYR A 581 5.46 -21.85 -33.57
N VAL A 582 5.66 -22.48 -32.41
CA VAL A 582 6.91 -23.19 -32.07
C VAL A 582 6.62 -24.67 -31.91
N GLN A 583 7.17 -25.49 -32.81
CA GLN A 583 7.13 -26.95 -32.70
C GLN A 583 8.30 -27.42 -31.84
N ASN A 584 7.98 -28.12 -30.74
CA ASN A 584 8.97 -28.77 -29.89
C ASN A 584 9.43 -30.11 -30.46
#